data_AF-A0A1B6DGJ6-F1
#
_entry.id   AF-A0A1B6DGJ6-F1
#
_cell.length_a   1.000
_cell.length_b   1.000
_cell.length_c   1.000
_cell.angle_alpha   90.00
_cell.angle_beta   90.00
_cell.angle_gamma   90.00
#
_symmetry.space_group_name_H-M   'P 1'
#
loop_
_entity.id
_entity.type
_entity.pdbx_description
1 polymer ?
#
loop_
_entity_poly.entity_id
_entity_poly.type
_entity_poly.pdbx_seq_one_letter_code
_entity_poly.pdbx_strand_id
1 'polypeptide(L)'
;MAPISKPIPHEFLKFIPNYDGSPYKLIHFIDTIKDLVRNYCTENINECSSNHWLLFKASMSKLEGSAETVAYNNNCNSITELLDALTKNFSDNRSAQEMIYEIQQMKMSDREHPIDFLNRLNERRITVVTKYRLEEIKDCALE
;
A
#
# COMPACT_ATOMS: atom_id res chain seq x y z
N MET A 1 -15.12 -24.52 -18.01
CA MET A 1 -14.27 -25.33 -17.11
C MET A 1 -15.05 -25.60 -15.84
N ALA A 2 -14.94 -26.79 -15.25
CA ALA A 2 -15.61 -27.07 -13.98
C ALA A 2 -14.97 -26.21 -12.86
N PRO A 3 -15.77 -25.66 -11.94
CA PRO A 3 -15.23 -24.83 -10.87
C PRO A 3 -14.43 -25.69 -9.88
N ILE A 4 -13.35 -25.11 -9.38
CA ILE A 4 -12.36 -25.77 -8.52
C ILE A 4 -12.62 -25.35 -7.08
N SER A 5 -12.56 -26.29 -6.12
CA SER A 5 -12.58 -25.93 -4.70
C SER A 5 -11.19 -25.48 -4.27
N LYS A 6 -11.08 -24.26 -3.76
CA LYS A 6 -9.81 -23.64 -3.35
C LYS A 6 -10.06 -22.56 -2.28
N PRO A 7 -10.34 -22.95 -1.03
CA PRO A 7 -10.44 -22.00 0.07
C PRO A 7 -9.05 -21.39 0.40
N ILE A 8 -9.02 -20.14 0.87
CA ILE A 8 -7.78 -19.51 1.33
C ILE A 8 -7.29 -20.20 2.61
N PRO A 9 -6.05 -20.73 2.65
CA PRO A 9 -5.47 -21.24 3.89
C PRO A 9 -5.30 -20.12 4.91
N HIS A 10 -5.70 -20.33 6.17
CA HIS A 10 -5.55 -19.34 7.25
C HIS A 10 -4.11 -18.87 7.44
N GLU A 11 -3.12 -19.74 7.22
CA GLU A 11 -1.70 -19.39 7.27
C GLU A 11 -1.33 -18.30 6.27
N PHE A 12 -1.99 -18.25 5.10
CA PHE A 12 -1.67 -17.27 4.07
C PHE A 12 -2.19 -15.88 4.42
N LEU A 13 -3.24 -15.79 5.24
CA LEU A 13 -3.74 -14.50 5.76
C LEU A 13 -2.73 -13.84 6.71
N LYS A 14 -1.82 -14.61 7.31
CA LYS A 14 -0.76 -14.07 8.17
C LYS A 14 0.29 -13.28 7.38
N PHE A 15 0.38 -13.48 6.06
CA PHE A 15 1.30 -12.73 5.21
C PHE A 15 0.82 -11.30 4.94
N ILE A 16 -0.45 -10.99 5.20
CA ILE A 16 -0.95 -9.61 5.08
C ILE A 16 -0.25 -8.75 6.15
N PRO A 17 0.57 -7.76 5.74
CA PRO A 17 1.34 -6.96 6.69
C PRO A 17 0.42 -5.98 7.43
N ASN A 18 0.84 -5.51 8.61
CA ASN A 18 0.14 -4.41 9.28
C ASN A 18 0.37 -3.10 8.50
N TYR A 19 -0.66 -2.25 8.43
CA TYR A 19 -0.64 -1.03 7.64
C TYR A 19 -1.19 0.18 8.40
N ASP A 20 -0.35 1.20 8.58
CA ASP A 20 -0.60 2.40 9.39
C ASP A 20 -0.99 3.66 8.58
N GLY A 21 -0.96 3.56 7.24
CA GLY A 21 -1.13 4.69 6.31
C GLY A 21 0.19 5.18 5.70
N SER A 22 1.33 4.56 6.02
CA SER A 22 2.62 4.93 5.45
C SER A 22 2.67 4.66 3.93
N PRO A 23 2.98 5.65 3.07
CA PRO A 23 3.07 5.43 1.62
C PRO A 23 4.05 4.32 1.22
N TYR A 24 5.12 4.10 1.99
CA TYR A 24 6.12 3.07 1.71
C TYR A 24 5.62 1.64 1.95
N LYS A 25 4.73 1.46 2.93
CA LYS A 25 4.13 0.16 3.25
C LYS A 25 2.92 -0.16 2.37
N LEU A 26 2.34 0.85 1.73
CA LEU A 26 1.11 0.71 0.94
C LEU A 26 1.27 -0.30 -0.20
N ILE A 27 2.36 -0.21 -0.96
CA ILE A 27 2.61 -1.11 -2.10
C ILE A 27 2.67 -2.56 -1.62
N HIS A 28 3.46 -2.84 -0.59
CA HIS A 28 3.58 -4.20 -0.06
C HIS A 28 2.26 -4.74 0.49
N PHE A 29 1.46 -3.90 1.16
CA PHE A 29 0.14 -4.28 1.64
C PHE A 29 -0.81 -4.60 0.48
N ILE A 30 -0.91 -3.71 -0.52
CA ILE A 30 -1.78 -3.87 -1.68
C ILE A 30 -1.38 -5.10 -2.51
N ASP A 31 -0.10 -5.26 -2.82
CA ASP A 31 0.37 -6.34 -3.69
C ASP A 31 0.14 -7.72 -3.05
N THR A 32 0.40 -7.84 -1.74
CA THR A 32 0.08 -9.08 -0.99
C THR A 32 -1.41 -9.45 -1.10
N ILE A 33 -2.31 -8.47 -0.94
CA ILE A 33 -3.76 -8.70 -1.06
C ILE A 33 -4.12 -9.04 -2.52
N LYS A 34 -3.56 -8.34 -3.51
CA LYS A 34 -3.80 -8.61 -4.93
C LYS A 34 -3.38 -10.02 -5.33
N ASP A 35 -2.26 -10.51 -4.82
CA ASP A 35 -1.80 -11.87 -5.06
C ASP A 35 -2.77 -12.90 -4.48
N LEU A 36 -3.30 -12.68 -3.28
CA LEU A 36 -4.32 -13.54 -2.69
C LEU A 36 -5.62 -13.51 -3.51
N VAL A 37 -6.08 -12.33 -3.95
CA VAL A 37 -7.25 -12.20 -4.83
C VAL A 37 -7.05 -12.99 -6.12
N ARG A 38 -5.91 -12.81 -6.80
CA ARG A 38 -5.59 -13.47 -8.07
C ARG A 38 -5.58 -14.99 -7.95
N ASN A 39 -5.15 -15.51 -6.80
CA ASN A 39 -4.99 -16.95 -6.60
C ASN A 39 -6.25 -17.65 -6.05
N TYR A 40 -7.13 -16.93 -5.35
CA TYR A 40 -8.21 -17.52 -4.55
C TYR A 40 -9.60 -16.90 -4.77
N CYS A 41 -9.69 -15.74 -5.41
CA CYS A 41 -10.95 -15.02 -5.59
C CYS A 41 -11.34 -14.89 -7.08
N THR A 42 -10.97 -15.87 -7.90
CA THR A 42 -11.33 -15.92 -9.31
C THR A 42 -12.68 -16.62 -9.52
N GLU A 43 -13.40 -16.28 -10.58
CA GLU A 43 -14.77 -16.78 -10.85
C GLU A 43 -14.86 -18.31 -11.03
N ASN A 44 -13.74 -18.97 -11.32
CA ASN A 44 -13.65 -20.42 -11.43
C ASN A 44 -13.50 -21.13 -10.07
N ILE A 45 -13.50 -20.42 -8.94
CA ILE A 45 -13.37 -20.98 -7.59
C ILE A 45 -14.72 -21.00 -6.88
N ASN A 46 -15.12 -22.16 -6.34
CA ASN A 46 -16.41 -22.33 -5.65
C ASN A 46 -16.56 -21.38 -4.45
N GLU A 47 -15.49 -21.18 -3.69
CA GLU A 47 -15.48 -20.37 -2.48
C GLU A 47 -15.18 -18.89 -2.76
N CYS A 48 -15.22 -18.42 -4.02
CA CYS A 48 -14.81 -17.06 -4.41
C CYS A 48 -15.43 -15.96 -3.52
N SER A 49 -16.76 -15.97 -3.33
CA SER A 49 -17.45 -14.97 -2.49
C SER A 49 -17.01 -15.04 -1.02
N SER A 50 -16.87 -16.24 -0.46
CA SER A 50 -16.41 -16.45 0.91
C SER A 50 -14.95 -16.03 1.09
N ASN A 51 -14.10 -16.31 0.10
CA ASN A 51 -12.70 -15.91 0.06
C ASN A 51 -12.56 -14.38 0.02
N HIS A 52 -13.38 -13.70 -0.80
CA HIS A 52 -13.43 -12.24 -0.82
C HIS A 52 -13.81 -11.64 0.54
N TRP A 53 -14.84 -12.19 1.20
CA TRP A 53 -15.27 -11.73 2.51
C TRP A 53 -14.22 -11.98 3.60
N LEU A 54 -13.61 -13.18 3.59
CA LEU A 54 -12.57 -13.54 4.56
C LEU A 54 -11.34 -12.65 4.39
N LEU A 55 -10.91 -12.42 3.15
CA LEU A 55 -9.80 -11.54 2.85
C LEU A 55 -10.11 -10.11 3.30
N PHE A 56 -11.33 -9.61 3.08
CA PHE A 56 -11.75 -8.30 3.57
C PHE A 56 -11.61 -8.17 5.08
N LYS A 57 -12.12 -9.13 5.84
CA LYS A 57 -12.02 -9.11 7.31
C LYS A 57 -10.57 -9.22 7.79
N ALA A 58 -9.77 -10.07 7.15
CA ALA A 58 -8.35 -10.19 7.47
C ALA A 58 -7.60 -8.88 7.21
N SER A 59 -7.80 -8.26 6.04
CA SER A 59 -7.16 -6.98 5.69
C SER A 59 -7.59 -5.85 6.63
N MET A 60 -8.88 -5.75 6.98
CA MET A 60 -9.37 -4.77 7.95
C MET A 60 -8.70 -4.92 9.32
N SER A 61 -8.49 -6.17 9.79
CA SER A 61 -7.83 -6.43 11.08
C SER A 61 -6.34 -6.06 11.12
N LYS A 62 -5.75 -5.77 9.96
CA LYS A 62 -4.34 -5.40 9.79
C LYS A 62 -4.14 -3.90 9.62
N LEU A 63 -5.22 -3.13 9.57
CA LEU A 63 -5.15 -1.68 9.51
C LEU A 63 -4.93 -1.11 10.90
N GLU A 64 -4.11 -0.07 10.97
CA GLU A 64 -3.79 0.65 12.20
C GLU A 64 -3.87 2.16 11.92
N GLY A 65 -4.18 2.93 12.97
CA GLY A 65 -4.08 4.40 12.95
C GLY A 65 -4.86 5.07 11.82
N SER A 66 -4.14 5.80 10.96
CA SER A 66 -4.77 6.62 9.92
C SER A 66 -5.43 5.77 8.82
N ALA A 67 -4.86 4.61 8.50
CA ALA A 67 -5.42 3.71 7.48
C ALA A 67 -6.76 3.11 7.92
N GLU A 68 -6.85 2.71 9.20
CA GLU A 68 -8.09 2.22 9.80
C GLU A 68 -9.18 3.30 9.77
N THR A 69 -8.82 4.53 10.18
CA THR A 69 -9.74 5.68 10.16
C THR A 69 -10.28 5.96 8.76
N VAL A 70 -9.41 5.91 7.73
CA VAL A 70 -9.82 6.09 6.33
C VAL A 70 -10.79 4.99 5.88
N ALA A 71 -10.50 3.72 6.21
CA ALA A 71 -11.37 2.61 5.83
C ALA A 71 -12.78 2.75 6.44
N TYR A 72 -12.87 3.13 7.71
CA TYR A 72 -14.16 3.37 8.37
C TYR A 72 -14.89 4.60 7.81
N ASN A 73 -14.19 5.72 7.59
CA ASN A 73 -14.81 6.93 7.05
C ASN A 73 -15.35 6.75 5.63
N ASN A 74 -14.73 5.88 4.84
CA ASN A 74 -15.21 5.54 3.50
C ASN A 74 -16.26 4.42 3.49
N ASN A 75 -16.64 3.88 4.65
CA ASN A 75 -17.60 2.78 4.80
C ASN A 75 -17.29 1.59 3.87
N CYS A 76 -16.02 1.21 3.74
CA CYS A 76 -15.61 0.11 2.87
C CYS A 76 -16.29 -1.20 3.29
N ASN A 77 -16.90 -1.91 2.34
CA ASN A 77 -17.58 -3.20 2.55
C ASN A 77 -17.00 -4.33 1.70
N SER A 78 -16.03 -4.03 0.84
CA SER A 78 -15.36 -5.01 -0.01
C SER A 78 -13.85 -4.78 -0.06
N ILE A 79 -13.10 -5.80 -0.49
CA ILE A 79 -11.66 -5.66 -0.74
C ILE A 79 -11.36 -4.58 -1.78
N THR A 80 -12.16 -4.52 -2.85
CA THR A 80 -11.97 -3.54 -3.92
C THR A 80 -12.11 -2.12 -3.40
N GLU A 81 -13.20 -1.83 -2.67
CA GLU A 81 -13.42 -0.52 -2.05
C GLU A 81 -12.31 -0.16 -1.05
N LEU A 82 -11.83 -1.13 -0.27
CA LEU A 82 -10.74 -0.92 0.66
C LEU A 82 -9.45 -0.55 -0.06
N LEU A 83 -9.04 -1.32 -1.07
CA LEU A 83 -7.81 -1.06 -1.83
C LEU A 83 -7.88 0.30 -2.55
N ASP A 84 -9.03 0.65 -3.10
CA ASP A 84 -9.24 1.94 -3.76
C ASP A 84 -9.17 3.10 -2.75
N ALA A 85 -9.80 2.96 -1.59
CA ALA A 85 -9.76 4.00 -0.56
C ALA A 85 -8.33 4.20 -0.04
N LEU A 86 -7.60 3.13 0.26
CA LEU A 86 -6.22 3.23 0.75
C LEU A 86 -5.28 3.79 -0.33
N THR A 87 -5.44 3.36 -1.58
CA THR A 87 -4.67 3.92 -2.69
C THR A 87 -4.94 5.41 -2.82
N LYS A 88 -6.20 5.82 -2.90
CA LYS A 88 -6.57 7.23 -3.08
C LYS A 88 -6.06 8.15 -1.97
N ASN A 89 -6.00 7.67 -0.73
CA ASN A 89 -5.63 8.48 0.43
C ASN A 89 -4.13 8.44 0.75
N PHE A 90 -3.42 7.36 0.41
CA PHE A 90 -2.03 7.16 0.83
C PHE A 90 -1.04 6.92 -0.31
N SER A 91 -1.51 6.84 -1.57
CA SER A 91 -0.58 6.72 -2.70
C SER A 91 0.22 8.01 -2.86
N ASP A 92 1.54 7.88 -2.83
CA ASP A 92 2.40 8.97 -3.23
C ASP A 92 2.43 9.04 -4.77
N ASN A 93 1.46 9.77 -5.33
CA ASN A 93 1.30 9.95 -6.77
C ASN A 93 2.38 10.83 -7.40
N ARG A 94 3.23 11.46 -6.58
CA ARG A 94 4.34 12.26 -7.09
C ARG A 94 5.33 11.35 -7.81
N SER A 95 5.74 11.79 -8.99
CA SER A 95 6.89 11.24 -9.70
C SER A 95 8.18 11.52 -8.93
N ALA A 96 9.21 10.72 -9.17
CA ALA A 96 10.53 10.99 -8.63
C ALA A 96 11.04 12.40 -9.03
N GLN A 97 10.69 12.86 -10.24
CA GLN A 97 11.04 14.20 -10.74
C GLN A 97 10.37 15.32 -9.94
N GLU A 98 9.08 15.20 -9.61
CA GLU A 98 8.38 16.18 -8.77
C GLU A 98 8.98 16.24 -7.36
N MET A 99 9.35 15.09 -6.79
CA MET A 99 10.00 15.05 -5.49
C MET A 99 11.42 15.63 -5.51
N ILE A 100 12.19 15.43 -6.59
CA ILE A 100 13.49 16.10 -6.78
C ILE A 100 13.30 17.62 -6.87
N TYR A 101 12.29 18.06 -7.63
CA TYR A 101 11.99 19.48 -7.76
C TYR A 101 11.65 20.11 -6.41
N GLU A 102 10.84 19.45 -5.57
CA GLU A 102 10.58 19.90 -4.19
C GLU A 102 11.87 20.10 -3.39
N ILE A 103 12.79 19.13 -3.44
CA ILE A 103 14.10 19.19 -2.76
C ILE A 103 14.90 20.40 -3.25
N GLN A 104 14.92 20.66 -4.56
CA GLN A 104 15.63 21.81 -5.14
C GLN A 104 15.04 23.15 -4.70
N GLN A 105 13.74 23.21 -4.40
CA GLN A 105 13.07 24.41 -3.91
C GLN A 105 13.16 24.57 -2.38
N MET A 106 13.66 23.57 -1.64
CA MET A 106 13.80 23.68 -0.19
C MET A 106 14.81 24.77 0.19
N LYS A 107 14.35 25.69 1.03
CA LYS A 107 15.19 26.71 1.66
C LYS A 107 15.09 26.55 3.17
N MET A 108 16.19 26.84 3.86
CA MET A 108 16.19 26.97 5.30
C MET A 108 15.32 28.17 5.68
N SER A 109 14.44 28.01 6.66
CA SER A 109 13.66 29.14 7.18
C SER A 109 14.55 30.05 8.03
N ASP A 110 14.24 31.34 8.11
CA ASP A 110 15.04 32.34 8.85
C ASP A 110 15.20 32.03 10.35
N ARG A 111 14.34 31.16 10.90
CA ARG A 111 14.36 30.73 12.31
C ARG A 111 14.67 29.24 12.51
N GLU A 112 14.98 28.52 11.44
CA GLU A 112 15.28 27.09 11.49
C GLU A 112 16.76 26.88 11.82
N HIS A 113 17.06 25.94 12.72
CA HIS A 113 18.44 25.59 13.00
C HIS A 113 19.03 24.78 11.82
N PRO A 114 20.30 24.98 11.44
CA PRO A 114 20.90 24.31 10.28
C PRO A 114 20.80 22.78 10.30
N ILE A 115 20.88 22.18 11.49
CA ILE A 115 20.75 20.72 11.67
C ILE A 115 19.31 20.26 11.41
N ASP A 116 18.30 21.02 11.83
CA ASP A 116 16.90 20.68 11.61
C ASP A 116 16.56 20.76 10.12
N PHE A 117 17.10 21.76 9.43
CA PHE A 117 17.02 21.85 7.97
C PHE A 117 17.66 20.64 7.28
N LEU A 118 18.86 20.24 7.71
CA LEU A 118 19.55 19.08 7.17
C LEU A 118 18.76 17.78 7.39
N ASN A 119 18.17 17.60 8.57
CA ASN A 119 17.34 16.44 8.88
C ASN A 119 16.11 16.38 7.95
N ARG A 120 15.40 17.50 7.81
CA ARG A 120 14.23 17.62 6.91
C ARG A 120 14.59 17.36 5.45
N LEU A 121 15.74 17.86 4.99
CA LEU A 121 16.27 17.60 3.65
C LEU A 121 16.59 16.11 3.46
N ASN A 122 17.20 15.49 4.47
CA ASN A 122 17.58 14.09 4.41
C ASN A 122 16.36 13.15 4.40
N GLU A 123 15.32 13.46 5.17
CA GLU A 123 14.04 12.74 5.11
C GLU A 123 13.44 12.76 3.69
N ARG A 124 13.39 13.94 3.06
CA ARG A 124 12.89 14.08 1.68
C ARG A 124 13.77 13.30 0.69
N ARG A 125 15.09 13.33 0.87
CA ARG A 125 16.03 12.57 0.03
C ARG A 125 15.81 11.06 0.16
N ILE A 126 15.58 10.55 1.37
CA ILE A 126 15.29 9.13 1.61
C ILE A 126 14.01 8.71 0.87
N THR A 127 12.98 9.56 0.85
CA THR A 127 11.76 9.31 0.07
C THR A 127 12.05 9.14 -1.41
N VAL A 128 12.82 10.05 -2.01
CA VAL A 128 13.19 9.99 -3.43
C VAL A 128 13.97 8.72 -3.74
N VAL A 129 14.99 8.40 -2.94
CA VAL A 129 15.80 7.19 -3.14
C VAL A 129 14.95 5.93 -3.04
N THR A 130 14.00 5.91 -2.09
CA THR A 130 13.10 4.77 -1.92
C THR A 130 12.16 4.64 -3.12
N LYS A 131 11.63 5.75 -3.64
CA LYS A 131 10.80 5.75 -4.86
C LYS A 131 11.56 5.17 -6.05
N TYR A 132 12.79 5.63 -6.29
CA TYR A 132 13.62 5.09 -7.37
C TYR A 132 13.86 3.59 -7.24
N ARG A 133 14.20 3.10 -6.05
CA ARG A 133 14.38 1.66 -5.82
C ARG A 133 13.10 0.87 -6.09
N LEU A 134 11.95 1.41 -5.71
CA LEU A 134 10.66 0.75 -5.96
C LEU A 134 10.27 0.77 -7.44
N GLU A 135 10.66 1.80 -8.18
CA GLU A 135 10.47 1.88 -9.64
C GLU A 135 11.43 0.91 -10.38
N GLU A 136 12.72 0.88 -10.02
CA GLU A 136 13.70 -0.07 -10.58
C GLU A 136 13.33 -1.54 -10.31
N ILE A 137 12.85 -1.87 -9.09
CA ILE A 137 12.38 -3.24 -8.77
C ILE A 137 11.17 -3.62 -9.61
N LYS A 138 10.28 -2.66 -9.94
CA LYS A 138 9.13 -2.92 -10.80
C LYS A 138 9.53 -3.21 -12.24
N ASP A 139 10.55 -2.52 -12.76
CA ASP A 139 11.06 -2.77 -14.11
C ASP A 139 11.75 -4.13 -14.21
N CYS A 140 12.52 -4.56 -13.21
CA CYS A 140 13.13 -5.89 -13.18
C CYS A 140 12.13 -7.05 -12.93
N ALA A 141 10.98 -6.79 -12.30
CA ALA A 141 9.98 -7.82 -12.04
C ALA A 141 9.04 -8.11 -13.23
N LEU A 142 9.20 -7.38 -14.33
CA LEU A 142 8.42 -7.51 -15.56
C LEU A 142 9.19 -8.16 -16.72
N GLU A 143 10.43 -8.62 -16.49
CA GLU A 143 11.24 -9.43 -17.41
C GLU A 143 11.19 -10.92 -17.04
#